data_AF-E3HCY6-F1
#
_entry.id   AF-E3HCY6-F1
#
_cell.length_a   1.000
_cell.length_b   1.000
_cell.length_c   1.000
_cell.angle_alpha   90.00
_cell.angle_beta   90.00
_cell.angle_gamma   90.00
#
_symmetry.space_group_name_H-M   'P 1'
#
loop_
_entity.id
_entity.type
_entity.pdbx_description
1 polymer ?
#
loop_
_entity_poly.entity_id
_entity_poly.type
_entity_poly.pdbx_seq_one_letter_code
_entity_poly.pdbx_strand_id
1 'polypeptide(L)'
;MKKIQDYRFLVQLLCLILTAVSFSISFKFTSLLILTLTFFTGVFYCGWVCPFGFIQDSFGYIGSAFGIKKRKIPKFLHRILKFSRYLILMLLLLNWSDFIFTALQFDPRVNFLSLVSGNTVIIISILVLVFFSLVSIFFQRPFCNYLCVQGAKYGLISLFRVFTIKRDADKCVNCKKCEQVCPMHIDITNTGNLRDPNCINCFQCINSCPVEKTLSFGRVKLSRPKKIHFSKVIVLLTLALSLFLYYSSSISHASGNNGQTITAEKVDGIADVDIAIGIKDGSYEGSSKGYKGTVKVEVTVKNEIIQNIDIISHEDDAVWFNRAKNTVLGEIIKSQNTDVDTVAGATYSSVGIINAVSNAVKTGTQ
;
A
#
# COMPACT_ATOMS: atom_id res chain seq x y z
N MET A 1 -15.67 30.25 -3.54
CA MET A 1 -14.51 29.35 -3.77
C MET A 1 -14.09 28.51 -2.56
N LYS A 2 -13.98 29.08 -1.34
CA LYS A 2 -13.47 28.38 -0.13
C LYS A 2 -14.34 27.21 0.38
N LYS A 3 -15.68 27.37 0.45
CA LYS A 3 -16.60 26.40 1.07
C LYS A 3 -16.34 24.92 0.72
N ILE A 4 -16.23 24.56 -0.57
CA ILE A 4 -16.05 23.14 -0.97
C ILE A 4 -14.66 22.59 -0.65
N GLN A 5 -13.64 23.46 -0.67
CA GLN A 5 -12.29 23.07 -0.27
C GLN A 5 -12.27 22.82 1.24
N ASP A 6 -12.91 23.68 2.02
CA ASP A 6 -13.00 23.56 3.48
C ASP A 6 -13.72 22.26 3.88
N TYR A 7 -14.87 21.95 3.26
CA TYR A 7 -15.55 20.66 3.47
C TYR A 7 -14.67 19.47 3.13
N ARG A 8 -13.94 19.54 2.01
CA ARG A 8 -13.03 18.47 1.59
C ARG A 8 -11.89 18.29 2.58
N PHE A 9 -11.31 19.38 3.09
CA PHE A 9 -10.28 19.34 4.14
C PHE A 9 -10.83 18.72 5.42
N LEU A 10 -12.04 19.09 5.83
CA LEU A 10 -12.70 18.54 7.01
C LEU A 10 -12.94 17.03 6.87
N VAL A 11 -13.49 16.58 5.73
CA VAL A 11 -13.68 15.14 5.46
C VAL A 11 -12.36 14.39 5.47
N GLN A 12 -11.33 14.93 4.82
CA GLN A 12 -10.00 14.33 4.79
C GLN A 12 -9.37 14.24 6.19
N LEU A 13 -9.50 15.28 7.01
CA LEU A 13 -9.01 15.31 8.39
C LEU A 13 -9.74 14.29 9.26
N LEU A 14 -11.07 14.19 9.14
CA LEU A 14 -11.85 13.15 9.82
C LEU A 14 -11.40 11.75 9.39
N CYS A 15 -11.21 11.50 8.09
CA CYS A 15 -10.69 10.22 7.62
C CYS A 15 -9.29 9.93 8.16
N LEU A 16 -8.41 10.92 8.25
CA LEU A 16 -7.08 10.78 8.84
C LEU A 16 -7.17 10.40 10.33
N ILE A 17 -8.00 11.09 11.11
CA ILE A 17 -8.23 10.81 12.52
C ILE A 17 -8.81 9.41 12.69
N LEU A 18 -9.83 9.04 11.92
CA LEU A 18 -10.41 7.69 11.95
C LEU A 18 -9.37 6.61 11.64
N THR A 19 -8.47 6.88 10.69
CA THR A 19 -7.39 5.95 10.34
C THR A 19 -6.35 5.85 11.46
N ALA A 20 -6.12 6.93 12.23
CA ALA A 20 -5.22 6.93 13.38
C ALA A 20 -5.85 6.30 14.64
N VAL A 21 -7.18 6.41 14.79
CA VAL A 21 -7.93 6.04 16.01
C VAL A 21 -8.55 4.62 15.92
N SER A 22 -8.74 4.06 14.73
CA SER A 22 -9.39 2.74 14.54
C SER A 22 -8.50 1.82 13.70
N PHE A 23 -7.94 0.71 14.22
CA PHE A 23 -8.53 -0.54 14.75
C PHE A 23 -9.25 -1.38 13.68
N SER A 24 -8.52 -2.35 13.14
CA SER A 24 -9.03 -3.66 12.66
C SER A 24 -10.12 -3.71 11.59
N ILE A 25 -10.32 -2.69 10.74
CA ILE A 25 -11.14 -2.88 9.54
C ILE A 25 -10.35 -3.75 8.55
N SER A 26 -10.90 -4.91 8.22
CA SER A 26 -10.34 -5.84 7.25
C SER A 26 -9.96 -5.12 5.95
N PHE A 27 -8.67 -5.10 5.60
CA PHE A 27 -8.12 -4.44 4.41
C PHE A 27 -8.84 -4.85 3.11
N LYS A 28 -9.34 -6.09 3.05
CA LYS A 28 -10.11 -6.65 1.93
C LYS A 28 -11.48 -5.95 1.76
N PHE A 29 -12.19 -5.65 2.85
CA PHE A 29 -13.49 -4.98 2.79
C PHE A 29 -13.35 -3.52 2.35
N THR A 30 -12.40 -2.79 2.93
CA THR A 30 -12.14 -1.38 2.59
C THR A 30 -11.70 -1.22 1.14
N SER A 31 -10.83 -2.10 0.64
CA SER A 31 -10.36 -2.03 -0.75
C SER A 31 -11.48 -2.34 -1.76
N LEU A 32 -12.34 -3.31 -1.49
CA LEU A 32 -13.51 -3.62 -2.31
C LEU A 32 -14.49 -2.45 -2.34
N LEU A 33 -14.80 -1.86 -1.18
CA LEU A 33 -15.69 -0.70 -1.08
C LEU A 33 -15.17 0.49 -1.91
N ILE A 34 -13.88 0.81 -1.77
CA ILE A 34 -13.25 1.91 -2.53
C ILE A 34 -13.29 1.63 -4.03
N LEU A 35 -13.07 0.39 -4.45
CA LEU A 35 -13.08 0.00 -5.86
C LEU A 35 -14.49 0.13 -6.45
N THR A 36 -15.51 -0.32 -5.72
CA THR A 36 -16.93 -0.16 -6.09
C THR A 36 -17.31 1.31 -6.21
N LEU A 37 -16.97 2.13 -5.21
CA LEU A 37 -17.21 3.59 -5.27
C LEU A 37 -16.48 4.24 -6.45
N THR A 38 -15.27 3.76 -6.75
CA THR A 38 -14.48 4.26 -7.88
C THR A 38 -15.12 3.93 -9.22
N PHE A 39 -15.71 2.74 -9.34
CA PHE A 39 -16.44 2.35 -10.53
C PHE A 39 -17.65 3.26 -10.80
N PHE A 40 -18.40 3.65 -9.77
CA PHE A 40 -19.57 4.52 -9.97
C PHE A 40 -19.20 5.99 -10.18
N THR A 41 -18.32 6.51 -9.34
CA THR A 41 -18.08 7.96 -9.22
C THR A 41 -16.76 8.41 -9.83
N GLY A 42 -15.87 7.51 -10.20
CA GLY A 42 -14.51 7.83 -10.64
C GLY A 42 -13.51 7.90 -9.49
N VAL A 43 -12.38 8.62 -9.66
CA VAL A 43 -11.26 8.61 -8.68
C VAL A 43 -11.55 9.46 -7.43
N PHE A 44 -12.72 9.28 -6.81
CA PHE A 44 -13.23 10.07 -5.69
C PHE A 44 -12.37 9.90 -4.43
N TYR A 45 -11.89 8.68 -4.15
CA TYR A 45 -11.04 8.38 -3.00
C TYR A 45 -9.82 9.30 -2.93
N CYS A 46 -9.11 9.51 -4.04
CA CYS A 46 -7.92 10.37 -4.08
C CYS A 46 -8.24 11.85 -3.82
N GLY A 47 -9.48 12.27 -4.08
CA GLY A 47 -9.95 13.63 -3.85
C GLY A 47 -10.42 13.88 -2.42
N TRP A 48 -11.05 12.91 -1.78
CA TRP A 48 -11.82 13.13 -0.54
C TRP A 48 -11.36 12.34 0.67
N VAL A 49 -10.70 11.20 0.46
CA VAL A 49 -10.40 10.25 1.55
C VAL A 49 -8.89 10.07 1.75
N CYS A 50 -8.10 10.12 0.67
CA CYS A 50 -6.68 9.79 0.72
C CYS A 50 -5.88 10.70 1.69
N PRO A 51 -5.26 10.14 2.75
CA PRO A 51 -4.52 10.91 3.75
C PRO A 51 -3.29 11.62 3.17
N PHE A 52 -2.56 10.97 2.26
CA PHE A 52 -1.43 11.62 1.59
C PHE A 52 -1.86 12.71 0.60
N GLY A 53 -3.07 12.60 0.05
CA GLY A 53 -3.66 13.68 -0.76
C GLY A 53 -3.98 14.92 0.08
N PHE A 54 -4.41 14.70 1.32
CA PHE A 54 -4.63 15.77 2.31
C PHE A 54 -3.33 16.50 2.65
N ILE A 55 -2.24 15.78 2.95
CA ILE A 55 -0.94 16.43 3.25
C ILE A 55 -0.51 17.35 2.12
N GLN A 56 -0.51 16.86 0.87
CA GLN A 56 -0.08 17.67 -0.28
C GLN A 56 -0.98 18.90 -0.47
N ASP A 57 -2.29 18.79 -0.24
CA ASP A 57 -3.21 19.92 -0.28
C ASP A 57 -2.98 20.90 0.87
N SER A 58 -2.69 20.41 2.08
CA SER A 58 -2.39 21.21 3.27
C SER A 58 -1.10 22.00 3.08
N PHE A 59 -0.01 21.38 2.63
CA PHE A 59 1.24 22.08 2.30
C PHE A 59 1.04 23.10 1.18
N GLY A 60 0.22 22.75 0.18
CA GLY A 60 -0.17 23.70 -0.85
C GLY A 60 -1.00 24.88 -0.32
N TYR A 61 -1.83 24.68 0.70
CA TYR A 61 -2.59 25.75 1.35
C TYR A 61 -1.68 26.64 2.20
N ILE A 62 -0.80 26.03 3.00
CA ILE A 62 0.22 26.70 3.81
C ILE A 62 1.10 27.58 2.92
N GLY A 63 1.60 27.06 1.80
CA GLY A 63 2.38 27.86 0.84
C GLY A 63 1.64 29.08 0.31
N SER A 64 0.35 28.93 -0.01
CA SER A 64 -0.48 30.07 -0.43
C SER A 64 -0.77 31.06 0.70
N ALA A 65 -0.87 30.60 1.95
CA ALA A 65 -0.99 31.47 3.11
C ALA A 65 0.28 32.31 3.34
N PHE A 66 1.46 31.75 3.04
CA PHE A 66 2.74 32.46 3.02
C PHE A 66 3.00 33.28 1.75
N GLY A 67 1.98 33.48 0.89
CA GLY A 67 2.11 34.30 -0.33
C GLY A 67 2.83 33.63 -1.50
N ILE A 68 3.18 32.34 -1.40
CA ILE A 68 3.83 31.60 -2.49
C ILE A 68 2.81 31.32 -3.59
N LYS A 69 3.03 31.94 -4.77
CA LYS A 69 2.21 31.69 -5.96
C LYS A 69 2.51 30.28 -6.51
N LYS A 70 1.48 29.45 -6.62
CA LYS A 70 1.60 28.09 -7.18
C LYS A 70 2.02 28.14 -8.65
N ARG A 71 3.04 27.37 -9.00
CA ARG A 71 3.53 27.22 -10.37
C ARG A 71 2.80 26.07 -11.04
N LYS A 72 2.48 26.24 -12.33
CA LYS A 72 1.92 25.18 -13.17
C LYS A 72 3.00 24.63 -14.06
N ILE A 73 2.99 23.32 -14.22
CA ILE A 73 3.89 22.65 -15.15
C ILE A 73 3.45 22.99 -16.58
N PRO A 74 4.37 23.33 -17.51
CA PRO A 74 4.04 23.60 -18.90
C PRO A 74 3.20 22.48 -19.52
N LYS A 75 2.21 22.84 -20.36
CA LYS A 75 1.24 21.87 -20.92
C LYS A 75 1.91 20.69 -21.64
N PHE A 76 3.01 20.96 -22.36
CA PHE A 76 3.81 19.92 -23.02
C PHE A 76 4.38 18.91 -22.02
N LEU A 77 5.06 19.41 -20.98
CA LEU A 77 5.68 18.57 -19.97
C LEU A 77 4.63 17.79 -19.15
N HIS A 78 3.53 18.42 -18.78
CA HIS A 78 2.42 17.74 -18.09
C HIS A 78 1.83 16.61 -18.95
N ARG A 79 1.71 16.81 -20.27
CA ARG A 79 1.17 15.80 -21.20
C ARG A 79 2.05 14.54 -21.27
N ILE A 80 3.36 14.67 -21.12
CA ILE A 80 4.31 13.55 -21.10
C ILE A 80 4.36 12.94 -19.70
N LEU A 81 4.63 13.76 -18.67
CA LEU A 81 4.82 13.28 -17.30
C LEU A 81 3.58 12.58 -16.74
N LYS A 82 2.35 12.95 -17.14
CA LYS A 82 1.16 12.23 -16.67
C LYS A 82 1.17 10.73 -17.01
N PHE A 83 1.97 10.31 -17.99
CA PHE A 83 2.12 8.90 -18.35
C PHE A 83 3.11 8.16 -17.45
N SER A 84 4.00 8.83 -16.71
CA SER A 84 5.00 8.16 -15.86
C SER A 84 4.37 7.28 -14.79
N ARG A 85 3.20 7.66 -14.24
CA ARG A 85 2.47 6.81 -13.27
C ARG A 85 2.00 5.48 -13.86
N TYR A 86 1.71 5.44 -15.17
CA TYR A 86 1.33 4.21 -15.87
C TYR A 86 2.56 3.41 -16.28
N LEU A 87 3.67 4.07 -16.60
CA LEU A 87 4.95 3.40 -16.80
C LEU A 87 5.39 2.69 -15.52
N ILE A 88 5.34 3.36 -14.36
CA ILE A 88 5.66 2.73 -13.07
C ILE A 88 4.70 1.56 -12.80
N LEU A 89 3.39 1.74 -13.03
CA LEU A 89 2.42 0.64 -12.91
C LEU A 89 2.77 -0.55 -13.82
N MET A 90 3.16 -0.29 -15.08
CA MET A 90 3.54 -1.32 -16.03
C MET A 90 4.80 -2.06 -15.59
N LEU A 91 5.84 -1.33 -15.15
CA LEU A 91 7.07 -1.93 -14.62
C LEU A 91 6.80 -2.82 -13.40
N LEU A 92 5.88 -2.39 -12.51
CA LEU A 92 5.45 -3.21 -11.38
C LEU A 92 4.70 -4.48 -11.81
N LEU A 93 3.92 -4.44 -12.90
CA LEU A 93 3.19 -5.62 -13.39
C LEU A 93 4.09 -6.64 -14.11
N LEU A 94 5.26 -6.22 -14.61
CA LEU A 94 6.20 -7.08 -15.33
C LEU A 94 7.12 -7.90 -14.41
N ASN A 95 6.85 -7.93 -13.10
CA ASN A 95 7.53 -8.79 -12.12
C ASN A 95 9.07 -8.69 -12.12
N TRP A 96 9.61 -7.49 -12.04
CA TRP A 96 10.89 -7.32 -11.35
C TRP A 96 10.60 -7.36 -9.85
N SER A 97 10.62 -8.57 -9.26
CA SER A 97 10.31 -8.83 -7.84
C SER A 97 11.00 -7.86 -6.88
N ASP A 98 12.27 -7.54 -7.15
CA ASP A 98 13.06 -6.62 -6.33
C ASP A 98 12.61 -5.17 -6.48
N PHE A 99 12.13 -4.79 -7.67
CA PHE A 99 11.61 -3.45 -7.95
C PHE A 99 10.27 -3.21 -7.26
N ILE A 100 9.41 -4.22 -7.11
CA ILE A 100 8.10 -4.08 -6.45
C ILE A 100 8.26 -3.82 -4.95
N PHE A 101 9.06 -4.63 -4.26
CA PHE A 101 9.32 -4.43 -2.83
C PHE A 101 10.01 -3.10 -2.56
N THR A 102 11.00 -2.75 -3.38
CA THR A 102 11.70 -1.47 -3.33
C THR A 102 10.74 -0.29 -3.60
N ALA A 103 9.92 -0.36 -4.66
CA ALA A 103 8.99 0.71 -5.01
C ALA A 103 7.86 0.90 -3.98
N LEU A 104 7.42 -0.16 -3.31
CA LEU A 104 6.46 -0.06 -2.20
C LEU A 104 7.08 0.63 -0.98
N GLN A 105 8.37 0.39 -0.70
CA GLN A 105 9.12 1.16 0.31
C GLN A 105 9.28 2.64 -0.08
N PHE A 106 9.19 2.98 -1.36
CA PHE A 106 9.22 4.36 -1.85
C PHE A 106 7.84 5.00 -2.02
N ASP A 107 6.72 4.28 -1.82
CA ASP A 107 5.39 4.87 -1.95
C ASP A 107 5.03 5.69 -0.69
N PRO A 108 5.07 7.04 -0.75
CA PRO A 108 4.83 7.87 0.41
C PRO A 108 3.42 7.71 0.99
N ARG A 109 2.46 7.13 0.27
CA ARG A 109 1.10 6.91 0.79
C ARG A 109 1.08 5.77 1.81
N VAL A 110 1.71 4.65 1.47
CA VAL A 110 1.76 3.47 2.34
C VAL A 110 2.63 3.80 3.55
N ASN A 111 3.77 4.44 3.32
CA ASN A 111 4.66 4.85 4.40
C ASN A 111 4.05 5.91 5.31
N PHE A 112 3.29 6.88 4.77
CA PHE A 112 2.56 7.82 5.62
C PHE A 112 1.53 7.10 6.48
N LEU A 113 0.79 6.15 5.90
CA LEU A 113 -0.20 5.38 6.64
C LEU A 113 0.47 4.55 7.75
N SER A 114 1.59 3.88 7.44
CA SER A 114 2.39 3.17 8.44
C SER A 114 2.90 4.08 9.55
N LEU A 115 3.39 5.28 9.21
CA LEU A 115 3.85 6.29 10.17
C LEU A 115 2.73 6.75 11.11
N VAL A 116 1.56 7.07 10.55
CA VAL A 116 0.37 7.48 11.34
C VAL A 116 -0.15 6.34 12.21
N SER A 117 0.02 5.09 11.76
CA SER A 117 -0.38 3.90 12.51
C SER A 117 0.64 3.47 13.57
N GLY A 118 1.72 4.23 13.79
CA GLY A 118 2.76 3.90 14.78
C GLY A 118 3.73 2.79 14.37
N ASN A 119 3.71 2.35 13.11
CA ASN A 119 4.64 1.33 12.61
C ASN A 119 6.02 1.94 12.30
N THR A 120 7.07 1.10 12.36
CA THR A 120 8.42 1.53 11.97
C THR A 120 8.50 1.79 10.46
N VAL A 121 9.11 2.93 10.11
CA VAL A 121 9.28 3.37 8.72
C VAL A 121 10.77 3.65 8.48
N ILE A 122 11.27 3.26 7.31
CA ILE A 122 12.68 3.45 6.93
C ILE A 122 12.95 4.94 6.69
N ILE A 123 14.14 5.43 7.05
CA ILE A 123 14.55 6.86 6.90
C ILE A 123 14.31 7.36 5.48
N ILE A 124 14.68 6.55 4.47
CA ILE A 124 14.52 6.87 3.05
C ILE A 124 13.05 7.18 2.71
N SER A 125 12.11 6.41 3.26
CA SER A 125 10.67 6.60 3.05
C SER A 125 10.17 7.92 3.64
N ILE A 126 10.71 8.34 4.80
CA ILE A 126 10.43 9.63 5.42
C ILE A 126 10.96 10.77 4.52
N LEU A 127 12.19 10.64 4.02
CA LEU A 127 12.79 11.63 3.12
C LEU A 127 11.94 11.84 1.87
N VAL A 128 11.46 10.76 1.24
CA VAL A 128 10.59 10.85 0.05
C VAL A 128 9.25 11.51 0.38
N LEU A 129 8.63 11.18 1.51
CA LEU A 129 7.38 11.79 1.97
C LEU A 129 7.55 13.30 2.19
N VAL A 130 8.59 13.69 2.93
CA VAL A 130 8.91 15.10 3.21
C VAL A 130 9.21 15.84 1.92
N PHE A 131 10.01 15.26 1.02
CA PHE A 131 10.32 15.83 -0.29
C PHE A 131 9.05 16.17 -1.08
N PHE A 132 8.14 15.21 -1.29
CA PHE A 132 6.91 15.48 -2.03
C PHE A 132 5.96 16.45 -1.32
N SER A 133 5.97 16.46 0.02
CA SER A 133 5.19 17.42 0.81
C SER A 133 5.71 18.85 0.63
N LEU A 134 7.04 19.05 0.68
CA LEU A 134 7.67 20.35 0.43
C LEU A 134 7.48 20.82 -1.02
N VAL A 135 7.64 19.94 -2.00
CA VAL A 135 7.37 20.28 -3.42
C VAL A 135 5.91 20.69 -3.62
N SER A 136 4.99 20.18 -2.79
CA SER A 136 3.56 20.53 -2.85
C SER A 136 3.23 21.97 -2.46
N ILE A 137 4.18 22.68 -1.83
CA ILE A 137 4.10 24.13 -1.57
C ILE A 137 4.07 24.89 -2.90
N PHE A 138 4.91 24.48 -3.87
CA PHE A 138 5.06 25.14 -5.15
C PHE A 138 4.13 24.58 -6.24
N PHE A 139 3.90 23.26 -6.23
CA PHE A 139 3.12 22.54 -7.24
C PHE A 139 1.92 21.83 -6.62
N GLN A 140 0.77 21.80 -7.31
CA GLN A 140 -0.40 21.09 -6.79
C GLN A 140 -0.24 19.57 -6.99
N ARG A 141 -0.22 18.83 -5.88
CA ARG A 141 -0.25 17.35 -5.85
C ARG A 141 0.78 16.68 -6.80
N PRO A 142 2.07 17.02 -6.72
CA PRO A 142 3.11 16.53 -7.64
C PRO A 142 3.16 15.00 -7.69
N PHE A 143 3.12 14.32 -6.54
CA PHE A 143 3.15 12.86 -6.49
C PHE A 143 1.90 12.24 -7.12
N CYS A 144 0.71 12.77 -6.82
CA CYS A 144 -0.54 12.22 -7.37
C CYS A 144 -0.68 12.42 -8.89
N ASN A 145 -0.11 13.51 -9.43
CA ASN A 145 -0.12 13.77 -10.87
C ASN A 145 0.78 12.79 -11.64
N TYR A 146 1.93 12.38 -11.08
CA TYR A 146 3.00 11.77 -11.88
C TYR A 146 3.50 10.41 -11.40
N LEU A 147 3.40 10.07 -10.13
CA LEU A 147 4.06 8.88 -9.56
C LEU A 147 3.10 7.93 -8.85
N CYS A 148 1.90 8.39 -8.50
CA CYS A 148 0.93 7.60 -7.75
C CYS A 148 0.36 6.42 -8.57
N VAL A 149 0.90 5.23 -8.29
CA VAL A 149 0.49 3.96 -8.91
C VAL A 149 -0.97 3.62 -8.61
N GLN A 150 -1.44 3.83 -7.38
CA GLN A 150 -2.85 3.59 -7.06
C GLN A 150 -3.79 4.55 -7.79
N GLY A 151 -3.37 5.80 -7.97
CA GLY A 151 -4.10 6.78 -8.79
C GLY A 151 -4.17 6.35 -10.25
N ALA A 152 -3.11 5.72 -10.78
CA ALA A 152 -3.12 5.12 -12.11
C ALA A 152 -4.12 3.95 -12.20
N LYS A 153 -4.11 3.03 -11.23
CA LYS A 153 -5.04 1.89 -11.13
C LYS A 153 -6.50 2.35 -11.09
N TYR A 154 -6.84 3.24 -10.16
CA TYR A 154 -8.18 3.79 -10.04
C TYR A 154 -8.57 4.63 -11.26
N GLY A 155 -7.61 5.32 -11.88
CA GLY A 155 -7.80 6.06 -13.12
C GLY A 155 -8.27 5.18 -14.27
N LEU A 156 -7.65 4.00 -14.46
CA LEU A 156 -8.05 3.04 -15.49
C LEU A 156 -9.48 2.52 -15.25
N ILE A 157 -9.81 2.17 -14.01
CA ILE A 157 -11.16 1.70 -13.65
C ILE A 157 -12.19 2.84 -13.86
N SER A 158 -11.82 4.08 -13.55
CA SER A 158 -12.68 5.25 -13.66
C SER A 158 -13.09 5.63 -15.09
N LEU A 159 -12.50 5.00 -16.12
CA LEU A 159 -12.91 5.18 -17.52
C LEU A 159 -14.35 4.71 -17.76
N PHE A 160 -14.82 3.72 -16.98
CA PHE A 160 -16.16 3.16 -17.09
C PHE A 160 -17.19 3.85 -16.18
N ARG A 161 -16.82 4.96 -15.53
CA ARG A 161 -17.67 5.62 -14.55
C ARG A 161 -19.01 6.09 -15.11
N VAL A 162 -20.05 5.90 -14.29
CA VAL A 162 -21.43 6.28 -14.61
C VAL A 162 -21.69 7.75 -14.24
N PHE A 163 -21.18 8.18 -13.09
CA PHE A 163 -21.31 9.56 -12.63
C PHE A 163 -20.03 10.33 -12.92
N THR A 164 -20.18 11.49 -13.55
CA THR A 164 -19.05 12.37 -13.82
C THR A 164 -19.50 13.83 -13.94
N ILE A 165 -18.54 14.73 -14.07
CA ILE A 165 -18.79 16.14 -14.33
C ILE A 165 -19.20 16.29 -15.80
N LYS A 166 -20.41 16.79 -16.02
CA LYS A 166 -20.99 17.17 -17.30
C LYS A 166 -20.59 18.59 -17.65
N ARG A 167 -20.36 18.81 -18.93
CA ARG A 167 -20.17 20.15 -19.48
C ARG A 167 -21.23 20.44 -20.52
N ASP A 168 -21.89 21.57 -20.35
CA ASP A 168 -22.76 22.18 -21.34
C ASP A 168 -21.89 23.08 -22.23
N ALA A 169 -21.68 22.67 -23.49
CA ALA A 169 -20.82 23.38 -24.42
C ALA A 169 -21.44 24.72 -24.85
N ASP A 170 -22.76 24.78 -24.98
CA ASP A 170 -23.49 25.94 -25.47
C ASP A 170 -23.43 27.10 -24.46
N LYS A 171 -23.43 26.78 -23.16
CA LYS A 171 -23.25 27.77 -22.08
C LYS A 171 -21.80 28.11 -21.79
N CYS A 172 -20.83 27.47 -22.45
CA CYS A 172 -19.43 27.64 -22.10
C CYS A 172 -18.78 28.83 -22.82
N VAL A 173 -18.45 29.88 -22.08
CA VAL A 173 -17.75 31.08 -22.60
C VAL A 173 -16.23 30.91 -22.78
N ASN A 174 -15.71 29.68 -22.71
CA ASN A 174 -14.29 29.35 -22.91
C ASN A 174 -13.27 30.17 -22.08
N CYS A 175 -13.65 30.65 -20.89
CA CYS A 175 -12.79 31.46 -20.02
C CYS A 175 -11.60 30.71 -19.38
N LYS A 176 -11.55 29.37 -19.49
CA LYS A 176 -10.51 28.47 -18.93
C LYS A 176 -10.28 28.55 -17.42
N LYS A 177 -11.14 29.25 -16.66
CA LYS A 177 -11.03 29.33 -15.18
C LYS A 177 -11.10 27.96 -14.50
N CYS A 178 -11.89 27.03 -15.06
CA CYS A 178 -11.97 25.65 -14.59
C CYS A 178 -10.64 24.88 -14.72
N GLU A 179 -9.91 25.03 -15.83
CA GLU A 179 -8.54 24.50 -16.00
C GLU A 179 -7.59 25.17 -15.00
N GLN A 180 -7.80 26.46 -14.72
CA GLN A 180 -6.90 27.19 -13.86
C GLN A 180 -6.94 26.74 -12.40
N VAL A 181 -8.09 26.32 -11.91
CA VAL A 181 -8.25 25.84 -10.54
C VAL A 181 -8.02 24.33 -10.40
N CYS A 182 -7.90 23.57 -11.50
CA CYS A 182 -7.84 22.11 -11.44
C CYS A 182 -6.49 21.61 -10.87
N PRO A 183 -6.47 20.93 -9.71
CA PRO A 183 -5.23 20.44 -9.09
C PRO A 183 -4.54 19.32 -9.87
N MET A 184 -5.25 18.74 -10.84
CA MET A 184 -4.77 17.66 -11.70
C MET A 184 -4.44 18.16 -13.12
N HIS A 185 -4.50 19.48 -13.36
CA HIS A 185 -4.14 20.13 -14.64
C HIS A 185 -4.89 19.59 -15.87
N ILE A 186 -6.14 19.18 -15.68
CA ILE A 186 -6.99 18.59 -16.72
C ILE A 186 -7.52 19.68 -17.66
N ASP A 187 -7.52 19.39 -18.97
CA ASP A 187 -8.18 20.22 -19.98
C ASP A 187 -9.70 20.00 -19.96
N ILE A 188 -10.41 20.95 -19.34
CA ILE A 188 -11.87 20.90 -19.21
C ILE A 188 -12.56 21.63 -20.37
N THR A 189 -11.92 22.64 -20.96
CA THR A 189 -12.52 23.51 -21.98
C THR A 189 -12.49 22.90 -23.38
N ASN A 190 -11.67 21.87 -23.62
CA ASN A 190 -11.68 21.14 -24.89
C ASN A 190 -12.28 19.74 -24.79
N THR A 191 -12.75 19.34 -23.60
CA THR A 191 -13.41 18.05 -23.40
C THR A 191 -14.92 18.23 -23.31
N GLY A 192 -15.68 17.22 -23.79
CA GLY A 192 -17.13 17.16 -23.59
C GLY A 192 -17.45 16.83 -22.13
N ASN A 193 -18.12 15.72 -21.88
CA ASN A 193 -18.21 15.20 -20.51
C ASN A 193 -16.81 14.85 -19.98
N LEU A 194 -16.50 15.27 -18.76
CA LEU A 194 -15.16 15.13 -18.19
C LEU A 194 -14.86 13.65 -17.91
N ARG A 195 -14.21 12.96 -18.85
CA ARG A 195 -13.81 11.54 -18.77
C ARG A 195 -12.30 11.33 -18.66
N ASP A 196 -11.63 12.23 -17.94
CA ASP A 196 -10.20 12.10 -17.69
C ASP A 196 -9.93 11.11 -16.52
N PRO A 197 -9.01 10.13 -16.67
CA PRO A 197 -8.56 9.21 -15.61
C PRO A 197 -7.87 9.88 -14.41
N ASN A 198 -7.43 11.12 -14.54
CA ASN A 198 -6.85 11.91 -13.45
C ASN A 198 -7.91 12.66 -12.66
N CYS A 199 -9.17 12.71 -13.10
CA CYS A 199 -10.20 13.49 -12.43
C CYS A 199 -10.55 12.88 -11.07
N ILE A 200 -10.17 13.57 -10.00
CA ILE A 200 -10.41 13.19 -8.62
C ILE A 200 -11.78 13.64 -8.07
N ASN A 201 -12.65 14.18 -8.93
CA ASN A 201 -13.96 14.75 -8.54
C ASN A 201 -13.92 15.68 -7.31
N CYS A 202 -12.93 16.58 -7.26
CA CYS A 202 -12.83 17.58 -6.19
C CYS A 202 -13.81 18.75 -6.33
N PHE A 203 -14.55 18.83 -7.43
CA PHE A 203 -15.58 19.83 -7.74
C PHE A 203 -15.14 21.31 -7.72
N GLN A 204 -13.82 21.58 -7.65
CA GLN A 204 -13.30 22.95 -7.73
C GLN A 204 -13.67 23.64 -9.06
N CYS A 205 -13.68 22.90 -10.16
CA CYS A 205 -14.07 23.44 -11.47
C CYS A 205 -15.53 23.90 -11.50
N ILE A 206 -16.47 23.13 -10.93
CA ILE A 206 -17.89 23.50 -10.83
C ILE A 206 -18.04 24.78 -10.03
N ASN A 207 -17.46 24.83 -8.82
CA ASN A 207 -17.57 25.96 -7.91
C ASN A 207 -16.84 27.24 -8.39
N SER A 208 -15.88 27.11 -9.29
CA SER A 208 -15.13 28.25 -9.85
C SER A 208 -15.72 28.81 -11.14
N CYS A 209 -16.67 28.11 -11.75
CA CYS A 209 -17.22 28.47 -13.06
C CYS A 209 -18.02 29.78 -12.92
N PRO A 210 -17.75 30.80 -13.76
CA PRO A 210 -18.46 32.08 -13.68
C PRO A 210 -19.87 32.01 -14.26
N VAL A 211 -20.16 31.02 -15.11
CA VAL A 211 -21.47 30.81 -15.71
C VAL A 211 -22.15 29.64 -15.01
N GLU A 212 -23.35 29.89 -14.49
CA GLU A 212 -24.10 28.88 -13.76
C GLU A 212 -24.49 27.71 -14.66
N LYS A 213 -24.51 26.51 -14.06
CA LYS A 213 -24.94 25.25 -14.71
C LYS A 213 -24.13 24.82 -15.94
N THR A 214 -23.07 25.55 -16.34
CA THR A 214 -22.14 25.11 -17.39
C THR A 214 -21.43 23.80 -17.02
N LEU A 215 -21.08 23.64 -15.74
CA LEU A 215 -20.52 22.40 -15.19
C LEU A 215 -21.45 21.87 -14.10
N SER A 216 -21.81 20.59 -14.17
CA SER A 216 -22.66 19.92 -13.18
C SER A 216 -22.22 18.49 -12.95
N PHE A 217 -22.44 17.93 -11.76
CA PHE A 217 -22.18 16.52 -11.51
C PHE A 217 -23.43 15.69 -11.78
N GLY A 218 -23.31 14.58 -12.50
CA GLY A 218 -24.44 13.70 -12.70
C GLY A 218 -24.16 12.49 -13.58
N ARG A 219 -25.22 11.69 -13.82
CA ARG A 219 -25.15 10.47 -14.62
C ARG A 219 -24.93 10.78 -16.10
N VAL A 220 -23.89 10.19 -16.69
CA VAL A 220 -23.61 10.26 -18.13
C VAL A 220 -23.81 8.87 -18.72
N LYS A 221 -24.61 8.77 -19.80
CA LYS A 221 -24.73 7.52 -20.55
C LYS A 221 -23.33 7.13 -21.04
N LEU A 222 -22.93 5.87 -20.86
CA LEU A 222 -21.69 5.40 -21.47
C LEU A 222 -21.81 5.57 -22.98
N SER A 223 -21.08 6.54 -23.54
CA SER A 223 -20.85 6.55 -24.99
C SER A 223 -20.20 5.22 -25.34
N ARG A 224 -20.84 4.47 -26.24
CA ARG A 224 -20.20 3.29 -26.85
C ARG A 224 -18.82 3.74 -27.34
N PRO A 225 -17.73 3.06 -26.93
CA PRO A 225 -16.43 3.41 -27.45
C PRO A 225 -16.49 3.37 -28.98
N LYS A 226 -15.92 4.38 -29.66
CA LYS A 226 -15.56 4.24 -31.09
C LYS A 226 -14.81 2.92 -31.22
N LYS A 227 -15.04 2.12 -32.28
CA LYS A 227 -14.50 0.77 -32.55
C LYS A 227 -12.97 0.70 -32.33
N ILE A 228 -12.52 0.73 -31.10
CA ILE A 228 -11.28 0.15 -30.62
C ILE A 228 -11.56 -1.36 -30.69
N HIS A 229 -10.58 -2.18 -31.05
CA HIS A 229 -10.72 -3.64 -31.03
C HIS A 229 -11.08 -4.07 -29.59
N PHE A 230 -12.37 -4.04 -29.30
CA PHE A 230 -12.94 -4.20 -27.97
C PHE A 230 -12.63 -5.61 -27.48
N SER A 231 -12.53 -6.57 -28.41
CA SER A 231 -12.00 -7.91 -28.19
C SER A 231 -10.56 -7.89 -27.67
N LYS A 232 -9.61 -7.14 -28.26
CA LYS A 232 -8.21 -7.07 -27.77
C LYS A 232 -8.11 -6.37 -26.40
N VAL A 233 -8.91 -5.34 -26.17
CA VAL A 233 -8.94 -4.60 -24.90
C VAL A 233 -9.63 -5.39 -23.79
N ILE A 234 -10.71 -6.11 -24.11
CA ILE A 234 -11.35 -7.05 -23.19
C ILE A 234 -10.40 -8.18 -22.88
N VAL A 235 -9.76 -8.80 -23.88
CA VAL A 235 -8.78 -9.87 -23.66
C VAL A 235 -7.62 -9.37 -22.79
N LEU A 236 -7.10 -8.17 -23.02
CA LEU A 236 -6.06 -7.57 -22.17
C LEU A 236 -6.59 -7.22 -20.76
N LEU A 237 -7.82 -6.76 -20.62
CA LEU A 237 -8.44 -6.47 -19.33
C LEU A 237 -8.81 -7.74 -18.56
N THR A 238 -9.23 -8.81 -19.24
CA THR A 238 -9.52 -10.12 -18.64
C THR A 238 -8.24 -10.87 -18.33
N LEU A 239 -7.18 -10.73 -19.15
CA LEU A 239 -5.85 -11.23 -18.85
C LEU A 239 -5.25 -10.44 -17.68
N ALA A 240 -5.39 -9.11 -17.64
CA ALA A 240 -4.94 -8.28 -16.53
C ALA A 240 -5.78 -8.49 -15.26
N LEU A 241 -7.09 -8.73 -15.38
CA LEU A 241 -7.97 -9.05 -14.26
C LEU A 241 -7.72 -10.47 -13.76
N SER A 242 -7.46 -11.44 -14.63
CA SER A 242 -7.07 -12.80 -14.23
C SER A 242 -5.67 -12.84 -13.64
N LEU A 243 -4.71 -12.07 -14.17
CA LEU A 243 -3.40 -11.85 -13.56
C LEU A 243 -3.50 -11.10 -12.23
N PHE A 244 -4.38 -10.12 -12.12
CA PHE A 244 -4.64 -9.40 -10.87
C PHE A 244 -5.36 -10.27 -9.84
N LEU A 245 -6.32 -11.09 -10.27
CA LEU A 245 -7.01 -12.07 -9.41
C LEU A 245 -6.02 -13.15 -8.97
N TYR A 246 -5.21 -13.69 -9.89
CA TYR A 246 -4.09 -14.59 -9.61
C TYR A 246 -3.07 -13.98 -8.64
N TYR A 247 -2.74 -12.69 -8.81
CA TYR A 247 -1.86 -11.93 -7.93
C TYR A 247 -2.51 -11.65 -6.57
N SER A 248 -3.82 -11.41 -6.53
CA SER A 248 -4.58 -11.23 -5.29
C SER A 248 -4.80 -12.55 -4.53
N SER A 249 -4.86 -13.68 -5.23
CA SER A 249 -4.86 -15.02 -4.64
C SER A 249 -3.46 -15.44 -4.18
N SER A 250 -2.39 -15.03 -4.85
CA SER A 250 -1.01 -15.20 -4.33
C SER A 250 -0.69 -14.21 -3.20
N ILE A 251 -1.31 -13.03 -3.15
CA ILE A 251 -1.33 -12.17 -1.95
C ILE A 251 -2.21 -12.77 -0.86
N SER A 252 -3.24 -13.56 -1.19
CA SER A 252 -4.00 -14.33 -0.18
C SER A 252 -3.19 -15.51 0.36
N HIS A 253 -2.15 -15.97 -0.35
CA HIS A 253 -1.07 -16.78 0.21
C HIS A 253 -0.02 -15.96 0.99
N ALA A 254 -0.09 -14.62 0.95
CA ALA A 254 0.72 -13.71 1.77
C ALA A 254 -0.07 -13.04 2.91
N SER A 255 -1.38 -13.29 3.07
CA SER A 255 -2.15 -13.06 4.32
C SER A 255 -3.58 -13.63 4.26
N GLY A 256 -3.72 -14.88 4.76
CA GLY A 256 -4.90 -15.55 5.35
C GLY A 256 -6.13 -15.80 4.46
N ASN A 257 -6.84 -16.93 4.53
CA ASN A 257 -6.83 -18.10 5.40
C ASN A 257 -7.85 -19.08 4.77
N ASN A 258 -7.63 -20.40 4.77
CA ASN A 258 -8.74 -21.35 4.70
C ASN A 258 -8.36 -22.56 5.53
N GLY A 259 -9.03 -22.69 6.67
CA GLY A 259 -8.92 -23.85 7.52
C GLY A 259 -9.29 -25.11 6.74
N GLN A 260 -8.39 -26.09 6.78
CA GLN A 260 -8.86 -27.39 7.18
C GLN A 260 -8.80 -27.42 8.70
N THR A 261 -9.98 -27.56 9.30
CA THR A 261 -10.14 -28.27 10.55
C THR A 261 -9.54 -29.65 10.35
N ILE A 262 -8.32 -29.86 10.82
CA ILE A 262 -7.86 -31.20 11.17
C ILE A 262 -8.19 -31.33 12.65
N THR A 263 -9.29 -32.02 12.89
CA THR A 263 -9.59 -32.63 14.17
C THR A 263 -8.40 -33.44 14.63
N ALA A 264 -8.10 -33.33 15.93
CA ALA A 264 -7.12 -34.12 16.64
C ALA A 264 -7.13 -35.59 16.18
N GLU A 265 -6.01 -36.05 15.63
CA GLU A 265 -5.60 -37.41 15.85
C GLU A 265 -4.63 -37.37 17.03
N LYS A 266 -5.11 -37.87 18.17
CA LYS A 266 -4.27 -38.26 19.29
C LYS A 266 -3.17 -39.17 18.73
N VAL A 267 -1.92 -38.75 18.85
CA VAL A 267 -0.86 -39.70 19.17
C VAL A 267 -0.75 -39.63 20.69
N ASP A 268 -1.25 -40.67 21.34
CA ASP A 268 -1.24 -40.82 22.79
C ASP A 268 0.18 -40.77 23.35
N GLY A 269 0.35 -40.01 24.44
CA GLY A 269 1.57 -39.90 25.26
C GLY A 269 2.58 -38.94 24.65
N ILE A 270 2.79 -37.75 25.21
CA ILE A 270 3.45 -37.55 26.50
C ILE A 270 3.04 -36.17 27.04
N ALA A 271 2.72 -36.13 28.34
CA ALA A 271 2.40 -34.94 29.12
C ALA A 271 3.63 -34.04 29.31
N ASP A 272 3.44 -32.73 29.43
CA ASP A 272 4.33 -31.74 30.07
C ASP A 272 5.82 -32.14 30.16
N VAL A 273 6.68 -31.75 29.20
CA VAL A 273 8.14 -31.94 29.38
C VAL A 273 8.94 -30.80 28.74
N ASP A 274 9.78 -30.17 29.57
CA ASP A 274 10.87 -29.29 29.16
C ASP A 274 11.79 -30.00 28.16
N ILE A 275 12.11 -29.35 27.05
CA ILE A 275 12.78 -30.01 25.89
C ILE A 275 14.25 -30.36 26.19
N ALA A 276 14.80 -29.84 27.29
CA ALA A 276 16.16 -30.14 27.73
C ALA A 276 16.25 -31.20 28.85
N ILE A 277 15.11 -31.74 29.33
CA ILE A 277 15.10 -32.85 30.31
C ILE A 277 15.74 -34.10 29.70
N GLY A 278 16.71 -34.69 30.41
CA GLY A 278 17.44 -35.87 29.96
C GLY A 278 18.60 -35.60 29.01
N ILE A 279 18.89 -34.32 28.68
CA ILE A 279 20.05 -33.94 27.87
C ILE A 279 21.24 -33.67 28.80
N LYS A 280 22.40 -34.28 28.48
CA LYS A 280 23.64 -34.04 29.23
C LYS A 280 24.09 -32.58 29.09
N ASP A 281 24.78 -32.08 30.11
CA ASP A 281 25.41 -30.77 30.03
C ASP A 281 26.39 -30.72 28.86
N GLY A 282 26.23 -29.72 27.99
CA GLY A 282 26.98 -29.67 26.74
C GLY A 282 26.52 -28.57 25.79
N SER A 283 27.25 -28.43 24.69
CA SER A 283 26.93 -27.51 23.61
C SER A 283 26.53 -28.31 22.37
N TYR A 284 25.39 -27.97 21.77
CA TYR A 284 24.79 -28.71 20.68
C TYR A 284 24.54 -27.81 19.48
N GLU A 285 24.99 -28.25 18.30
CA GLU A 285 24.77 -27.51 17.06
C GLU A 285 23.54 -28.01 16.32
N GLY A 286 22.76 -27.07 15.77
CA GLY A 286 21.62 -27.36 14.94
C GLY A 286 21.58 -26.45 13.73
N SER A 287 21.07 -26.96 12.61
CA SER A 287 20.87 -26.16 11.41
C SER A 287 19.48 -26.38 10.82
N SER A 288 18.94 -25.34 10.21
CA SER A 288 17.65 -25.38 9.53
C SER A 288 17.59 -24.34 8.43
N LYS A 289 16.63 -24.50 7.51
CA LYS A 289 16.38 -23.57 6.42
C LYS A 289 15.52 -22.40 6.89
N GLY A 290 16.03 -21.18 6.72
CA GLY A 290 15.33 -19.92 6.97
C GLY A 290 14.59 -19.40 5.73
N TYR A 291 14.41 -18.08 5.67
CA TYR A 291 13.72 -17.39 4.59
C TYR A 291 14.44 -17.47 3.23
N LYS A 292 15.76 -17.27 3.21
CA LYS A 292 16.60 -17.28 2.01
C LYS A 292 17.69 -18.33 2.04
N GLY A 293 18.20 -18.70 3.21
CA GLY A 293 19.30 -19.65 3.30
C GLY A 293 19.33 -20.40 4.62
N THR A 294 20.46 -21.02 4.92
CA THR A 294 20.61 -21.86 6.12
C THR A 294 20.93 -21.00 7.34
N VAL A 295 20.33 -21.34 8.48
CA VAL A 295 20.61 -20.77 9.79
C VAL A 295 21.23 -21.87 10.64
N LYS A 296 22.37 -21.57 11.27
CA LYS A 296 23.10 -22.48 12.16
C LYS A 296 23.19 -21.87 13.56
N VAL A 297 22.81 -22.64 14.57
CA VAL A 297 22.78 -22.23 15.97
C VAL A 297 23.54 -23.22 16.85
N GLU A 298 24.04 -22.71 17.96
CA GLU A 298 24.64 -23.47 19.05
C GLU A 298 23.79 -23.28 20.31
N VAL A 299 23.40 -24.37 20.97
CA VAL A 299 22.57 -24.36 22.17
C VAL A 299 23.39 -24.94 23.32
N THR A 300 23.60 -24.15 24.36
CA THR A 300 24.27 -24.61 25.59
C THR A 300 23.23 -25.07 26.61
N VAL A 301 23.28 -26.34 26.99
CA VAL A 301 22.43 -26.95 28.02
C VAL A 301 23.25 -27.19 29.29
N LYS A 302 22.69 -26.82 30.45
CA LYS A 302 23.27 -27.08 31.77
C LYS A 302 22.19 -27.38 32.79
N ASN A 303 22.34 -28.45 33.56
CA ASN A 303 21.34 -28.96 34.49
C ASN A 303 19.96 -29.09 33.82
N GLU A 304 19.94 -29.65 32.60
CA GLU A 304 18.70 -29.88 31.83
C GLU A 304 17.94 -28.59 31.47
N ILE A 305 18.62 -27.44 31.48
CA ILE A 305 18.07 -26.12 31.14
C ILE A 305 18.92 -25.49 30.03
N ILE A 306 18.27 -24.90 29.03
CA ILE A 306 18.90 -24.10 27.99
C ILE A 306 19.38 -22.79 28.62
N GLN A 307 20.70 -22.64 28.75
CA GLN A 307 21.35 -21.46 29.33
C GLN A 307 21.58 -20.38 28.30
N ASN A 308 22.01 -20.77 27.09
CA ASN A 308 22.33 -19.84 26.03
C ASN A 308 22.06 -20.43 24.65
N ILE A 309 21.76 -19.55 23.70
CA ILE A 309 21.60 -19.89 22.28
C ILE A 309 22.39 -18.88 21.46
N ASP A 310 23.47 -19.34 20.84
CA ASP A 310 24.34 -18.54 19.99
C ASP A 310 24.08 -18.84 18.51
N ILE A 311 24.23 -17.82 17.65
CA ILE A 311 24.09 -17.98 16.21
C ILE A 311 25.49 -18.08 15.61
N ILE A 312 25.83 -19.26 15.10
CA ILE A 312 27.10 -19.54 14.46
C ILE A 312 27.15 -18.88 13.08
N SER A 313 26.10 -19.04 12.29
CA SER A 313 26.01 -18.46 10.95
C SER A 313 24.57 -18.31 10.48
N HIS A 314 24.33 -17.35 9.59
CA HIS A 314 23.06 -17.22 8.90
C HIS A 314 23.27 -16.70 7.47
N GLU A 315 22.48 -17.24 6.55
CA GLU A 315 22.42 -16.79 5.14
C GLU A 315 21.13 -15.99 4.85
N ASP A 316 20.30 -15.78 5.88
CA ASP A 316 19.06 -15.01 5.77
C ASP A 316 19.28 -13.51 5.63
N ASP A 317 18.30 -12.82 5.05
CA ASP A 317 18.25 -11.35 4.99
C ASP A 317 18.37 -10.77 6.41
N ALA A 318 19.45 -10.02 6.66
CA ALA A 318 19.78 -9.50 7.99
C ALA A 318 18.65 -8.67 8.64
N VAL A 319 17.84 -7.97 7.85
CA VAL A 319 16.73 -7.14 8.35
C VAL A 319 15.65 -8.00 9.03
N TRP A 320 15.26 -9.11 8.41
CA TRP A 320 14.22 -10.00 8.93
C TRP A 320 14.78 -10.93 9.99
N PHE A 321 16.01 -11.40 9.78
CA PHE A 321 16.71 -12.24 10.74
C PHE A 321 16.92 -11.54 12.09
N ASN A 322 17.43 -10.32 12.10
CA ASN A 322 17.65 -9.56 13.34
C ASN A 322 16.33 -9.22 14.06
N ARG A 323 15.23 -9.07 13.32
CA ARG A 323 13.90 -8.85 13.89
C ARG A 323 13.35 -10.09 14.59
N ALA A 324 13.61 -11.27 14.05
CA ALA A 324 13.22 -12.55 14.65
C ALA A 324 14.13 -12.95 15.82
N LYS A 325 15.45 -12.79 15.65
CA LYS A 325 16.51 -13.28 16.55
C LYS A 325 16.22 -13.02 18.03
N ASN A 326 16.10 -11.75 18.44
CA ASN A 326 16.06 -11.44 19.87
C ASN A 326 14.76 -11.88 20.54
N THR A 327 13.64 -11.81 19.83
CA THR A 327 12.32 -12.17 20.36
C THR A 327 12.20 -13.68 20.50
N VAL A 328 12.53 -14.42 19.43
CA VAL A 328 12.39 -15.88 19.39
C VAL A 328 13.36 -16.54 20.38
N LEU A 329 14.63 -16.14 20.39
CA LEU A 329 15.61 -16.71 21.31
C LEU A 329 15.26 -16.40 22.78
N GLY A 330 14.78 -15.18 23.05
CA GLY A 330 14.35 -14.80 24.39
C GLY A 330 13.13 -15.59 24.86
N GLU A 331 12.16 -15.85 23.99
CA GLU A 331 11.00 -16.67 24.32
C GLU A 331 11.36 -18.13 24.54
N ILE A 332 12.25 -18.72 23.72
CA ILE A 332 12.71 -20.11 23.90
C ILE A 332 13.44 -20.27 25.23
N ILE A 333 14.34 -19.35 25.59
CA ILE A 333 15.06 -19.41 26.87
C ILE A 333 14.08 -19.22 28.05
N LYS A 334 13.03 -18.42 27.87
CA LYS A 334 12.04 -18.17 28.93
C LYS A 334 11.06 -19.33 29.11
N SER A 335 10.59 -19.92 28.01
CA SER A 335 9.60 -21.00 28.02
C SER A 335 10.24 -22.37 28.14
N GLN A 336 11.56 -22.48 27.91
CA GLN A 336 12.29 -23.74 27.76
C GLN A 336 11.64 -24.68 26.72
N ASN A 337 10.97 -24.09 25.73
CA ASN A 337 10.20 -24.76 24.70
C ASN A 337 10.51 -24.18 23.30
N THR A 338 10.39 -25.01 22.26
CA THR A 338 10.53 -24.62 20.85
C THR A 338 9.17 -24.33 20.19
N ASP A 339 8.07 -24.62 20.87
CA ASP A 339 6.72 -24.17 20.52
C ASP A 339 6.53 -22.72 21.01
N VAL A 340 7.16 -21.78 20.31
CA VAL A 340 7.08 -20.35 20.57
C VAL A 340 6.53 -19.60 19.36
N ASP A 341 5.92 -18.45 19.61
CA ASP A 341 5.27 -17.68 18.56
C ASP A 341 6.28 -17.08 17.58
N THR A 342 5.91 -17.08 16.30
CA THR A 342 6.73 -16.43 15.27
C THR A 342 6.55 -14.91 15.29
N VAL A 343 7.59 -14.17 14.91
CA VAL A 343 7.52 -12.70 14.89
C VAL A 343 6.81 -12.22 13.63
N ALA A 344 5.79 -11.38 13.81
CA ALA A 344 5.04 -10.79 12.71
C ALA A 344 5.96 -10.03 11.73
N GLY A 345 5.90 -10.42 10.46
CA GLY A 345 6.74 -9.90 9.38
C GLY A 345 8.11 -10.56 9.24
N ALA A 346 8.48 -11.51 10.11
CA ALA A 346 9.72 -12.29 10.02
C ALA A 346 9.48 -13.80 10.20
N THR A 347 8.28 -14.29 9.86
CA THR A 347 7.81 -15.65 10.13
C THR A 347 8.75 -16.75 9.64
N TYR A 348 9.26 -16.67 8.41
CA TYR A 348 10.16 -17.69 7.86
C TYR A 348 11.53 -17.72 8.57
N SER A 349 12.06 -16.56 8.94
CA SER A 349 13.28 -16.48 9.74
C SER A 349 13.05 -16.95 11.18
N SER A 350 11.87 -16.68 11.77
CA SER A 350 11.48 -17.22 13.08
C SER A 350 11.40 -18.75 13.06
N VAL A 351 10.73 -19.34 12.07
CA VAL A 351 10.64 -20.80 11.91
C VAL A 351 12.02 -21.40 11.66
N GLY A 352 12.87 -20.73 10.88
CA GLY A 352 14.26 -21.15 10.67
C GLY A 352 15.04 -21.26 11.99
N ILE A 353 14.95 -20.24 12.85
CA ILE A 353 15.61 -20.23 14.17
C ILE A 353 15.02 -21.31 15.09
N ILE A 354 13.69 -21.39 15.21
CA ILE A 354 12.98 -22.37 16.05
C ILE A 354 13.40 -23.80 15.69
N ASN A 355 13.38 -24.12 14.39
CA ASN A 355 13.74 -25.45 13.91
C ASN A 355 15.23 -25.74 14.06
N ALA A 356 16.11 -24.74 13.88
CA ALA A 356 17.54 -24.91 14.12
C ALA A 356 17.82 -25.26 15.59
N VAL A 357 17.14 -24.59 16.53
CA VAL A 357 17.22 -24.89 17.96
C VAL A 357 16.64 -26.26 18.28
N SER A 358 15.47 -26.62 17.72
CA SER A 358 14.89 -27.95 17.89
C SER A 358 15.83 -29.07 17.41
N ASN A 359 16.50 -28.86 16.27
CA ASN A 359 17.47 -29.81 15.73
C ASN A 359 18.72 -29.92 16.61
N ALA A 360 19.20 -28.82 17.18
CA ALA A 360 20.32 -28.82 18.13
C ALA A 360 19.98 -29.67 19.36
N VAL A 361 18.81 -29.41 19.96
CA VAL A 361 18.35 -30.11 21.17
C VAL A 361 18.12 -31.60 20.90
N LYS A 362 17.53 -31.97 19.75
CA LYS A 362 17.38 -33.38 19.34
C LYS A 362 18.71 -34.12 19.15
N THR A 363 19.77 -33.41 18.79
CA THR A 363 21.11 -34.00 18.64
C THR A 363 21.70 -34.37 20.00
N GLY A 364 21.31 -33.67 21.07
CA GLY A 364 21.74 -33.96 22.44
C GLY A 364 20.97 -35.06 23.17
N THR A 365 19.84 -35.51 22.61
CA THR A 365 19.02 -36.59 23.16
C THR A 365 19.47 -38.00 22.71
N GLN A 366 20.49 -38.10 21.83
CA GLN A 366 21.00 -39.38 21.31
C GLN A 366 22.10 -40.01 22.16
#